data_AF-A0A947BXJ3-F1
#
_entry.id   AF-A0A947BXJ3-F1
#
_cell.length_a   1.000
_cell.length_b   1.000
_cell.length_c   1.000
_cell.angle_alpha   90.00
_cell.angle_beta   90.00
_cell.angle_gamma   90.00
#
_symmetry.space_group_name_H-M   'P 1'
#
loop_
_entity.id
_entity.type
_entity.pdbx_description
1 polymer ?
#
loop_
_entity_poly.entity_id
_entity_poly.type
_entity_poly.pdbx_seq_one_letter_code
_entity_poly.pdbx_strand_id
1 'polypeptide(L)'
;MSDMEINRVIAQMRTLATEMNTPAARNVDAAKPAADDQFSNILRGAIEKVNDQSKISNEAVEGFLRGDESQSLAEVMVATQKASISFRAMTEVRNRLIEAYREVMNMPI
;
A
#
# COMPACT_ATOMS: atom_id res chain seq x y z
N MET A 1 -65.80 10.33 -16.06
CA MET A 1 -64.77 11.14 -15.36
C MET A 1 -63.71 10.28 -14.68
N SER A 2 -63.77 8.94 -14.79
CA SER A 2 -62.88 8.00 -14.08
C SER A 2 -61.68 7.49 -14.93
N ASP A 3 -61.70 7.65 -16.26
CA ASP A 3 -60.60 7.22 -17.15
C ASP A 3 -59.38 8.15 -17.09
N MET A 4 -59.58 9.41 -16.70
CA MET A 4 -58.50 10.39 -16.58
C MET A 4 -57.62 10.15 -15.35
N GLU A 5 -58.17 9.55 -14.30
CA GLU A 5 -57.43 9.26 -13.07
C GLU A 5 -56.52 8.02 -13.22
N ILE A 6 -56.99 7.00 -13.94
CA ILE A 6 -56.19 5.80 -14.24
C ILE A 6 -54.94 6.15 -15.04
N ASN A 7 -55.07 7.05 -16.03
CA ASN A 7 -53.93 7.52 -16.82
C ASN A 7 -52.93 8.35 -15.99
N ARG A 8 -53.38 9.06 -14.95
CA ARG A 8 -52.50 9.81 -14.05
C ARG A 8 -51.71 8.90 -13.12
N VAL A 9 -52.32 7.83 -12.60
CA VAL A 9 -51.65 6.85 -11.74
C VAL A 9 -50.58 6.07 -12.51
N ILE A 10 -50.83 5.72 -13.78
CA ILE A 10 -49.82 5.04 -14.62
C ILE A 10 -48.67 5.98 -14.96
N ALA A 11 -48.94 7.27 -15.22
CA ALA A 11 -47.89 8.27 -15.41
C ALA A 11 -47.04 8.46 -14.14
N GLN A 12 -47.68 8.44 -12.97
CA GLN A 12 -47.01 8.58 -11.67
C GLN A 12 -46.16 7.35 -11.29
N MET A 13 -46.60 6.14 -11.66
CA MET A 13 -45.78 4.92 -11.51
C MET A 13 -44.58 4.93 -12.45
N ARG A 14 -44.72 5.49 -13.66
CA ARG A 14 -43.61 5.58 -14.61
C ARG A 14 -42.54 6.58 -14.17
N THR A 15 -42.93 7.68 -13.53
CA THR A 15 -41.97 8.64 -12.94
C THR A 15 -41.24 8.05 -11.73
N LEU A 16 -41.93 7.30 -10.87
CA LEU A 16 -41.31 6.63 -9.71
C LEU A 16 -40.30 5.55 -10.15
N ALA A 17 -40.62 4.79 -11.20
CA ALA A 17 -39.71 3.81 -11.77
C ALA A 17 -38.45 4.44 -12.41
N THR A 18 -38.54 5.69 -12.85
CA THR A 18 -37.42 6.42 -13.46
C THR A 18 -36.50 7.04 -12.40
N GLU A 19 -37.02 7.43 -11.23
CA GLU A 19 -36.20 7.84 -10.08
C GLU A 19 -35.42 6.68 -9.43
N MET A 20 -35.98 5.46 -9.44
CA MET A 20 -35.26 4.28 -8.93
C MET A 20 -34.24 3.70 -9.93
N ASN A 21 -34.36 4.05 -11.22
CA ASN A 21 -33.48 3.56 -12.28
C ASN A 21 -32.58 4.65 -12.87
N THR A 22 -32.43 5.80 -12.22
CA THR A 22 -31.26 6.65 -12.46
C THR A 22 -30.05 5.97 -11.83
N PRO A 23 -29.07 5.48 -12.61
CA PRO A 23 -27.73 5.38 -12.09
C PRO A 23 -27.31 6.82 -11.78
N ALA A 24 -27.57 7.25 -10.55
CA ALA A 24 -26.91 8.39 -9.98
C ALA A 24 -25.45 8.16 -10.30
N ALA A 25 -24.89 9.05 -11.13
CA ALA A 25 -23.49 9.14 -11.39
C ALA A 25 -22.81 9.25 -10.02
N ARG A 26 -22.49 8.11 -9.42
CA ARG A 26 -21.29 7.93 -8.66
C ARG A 26 -20.21 8.25 -9.69
N ASN A 27 -19.90 9.54 -9.77
CA ASN A 27 -18.53 9.98 -9.79
C ASN A 27 -17.87 9.31 -8.58
N VAL A 28 -17.59 8.01 -8.73
CA VAL A 28 -16.29 7.51 -8.31
C VAL A 28 -15.39 8.37 -9.17
N ASP A 29 -14.97 9.51 -8.61
CA ASP A 29 -13.72 10.11 -9.01
C ASP A 29 -12.79 8.91 -9.10
N ALA A 30 -12.52 8.51 -10.34
CA ALA A 30 -11.43 7.65 -10.65
C ALA A 30 -10.24 8.43 -10.09
N ALA A 31 -9.90 8.11 -8.85
CA ALA A 31 -8.65 8.46 -8.24
C ALA A 31 -7.64 7.91 -9.22
N LYS A 32 -7.24 8.81 -10.11
CA LYS A 32 -6.18 8.67 -11.09
C LYS A 32 -5.06 7.88 -10.41
N PRO A 33 -4.42 6.93 -11.09
CA PRO A 33 -3.44 6.03 -10.49
C PRO A 33 -2.16 6.81 -10.13
N ALA A 34 -2.23 7.60 -9.06
CA ALA A 34 -1.09 8.19 -8.37
C ALA A 34 -0.59 7.24 -7.28
N ALA A 35 -1.41 6.26 -6.88
CA ALA A 35 -1.04 5.26 -5.87
C ALA A 35 0.05 4.30 -6.37
N ASP A 36 0.08 3.96 -7.66
CA ASP A 36 1.07 3.04 -8.23
C ASP A 36 2.48 3.65 -8.19
N ASP A 37 2.63 4.92 -8.58
CA ASP A 37 3.89 5.65 -8.47
C ASP A 37 4.28 5.89 -7.02
N GLN A 38 3.33 6.23 -6.15
CA GLN A 38 3.60 6.51 -4.74
C GLN A 38 4.05 5.26 -3.98
N PHE A 39 3.45 4.11 -4.24
CA PHE A 39 3.87 2.83 -3.66
C PHE A 39 5.23 2.37 -4.18
N SER A 40 5.46 2.43 -5.49
CA SER A 40 6.75 2.10 -6.10
C SER A 40 7.88 2.98 -5.57
N ASN A 41 7.62 4.27 -5.36
CA ASN A 41 8.57 5.21 -4.76
C ASN A 41 8.84 4.92 -3.28
N ILE A 42 7.81 4.54 -2.49
CA ILE A 42 7.99 4.13 -1.09
C ILE A 42 8.79 2.83 -1.01
N LEU A 43 8.50 1.85 -1.87
CA LEU A 43 9.22 0.58 -1.93
C LEU A 43 10.68 0.79 -2.34
N ARG A 44 10.93 1.62 -3.35
CA ARG A 44 12.29 2.01 -3.77
C ARG A 44 13.05 2.67 -2.61
N GLY A 45 12.42 3.64 -1.94
CA GLY A 45 13.02 4.31 -0.79
C GLY A 45 13.29 3.35 0.38
N ALA A 46 12.43 2.36 0.62
CA ALA A 46 12.65 1.34 1.64
C ALA A 46 13.83 0.41 1.31
N ILE A 47 14.00 0.04 0.03
CA ILE A 47 15.14 -0.77 -0.45
C ILE A 47 16.44 0.02 -0.34
N GLU A 48 16.47 1.28 -0.78
CA GLU A 48 17.62 2.17 -0.67
C GLU A 48 18.04 2.35 0.79
N LYS A 49 17.08 2.53 1.69
CA LYS A 49 17.36 2.72 3.12
C LYS A 49 17.97 1.48 3.78
N VAL A 50 17.62 0.28 3.33
CA VAL A 50 18.28 -0.95 3.83
C VAL A 50 19.64 -1.17 3.21
N ASN A 51 19.85 -0.77 1.96
CA ASN A 51 21.18 -0.76 1.37
C ASN A 51 22.12 0.16 2.17
N ASP A 52 21.67 1.37 2.51
CA ASP A 52 22.42 2.30 3.35
C ASP A 52 22.69 1.74 4.75
N GLN A 53 21.69 1.16 5.39
CA GLN A 53 21.84 0.54 6.71
C GLN A 53 22.83 -0.64 6.70
N SER A 54 22.86 -1.40 5.60
CA SER A 54 23.79 -2.52 5.41
C SER A 54 25.22 -2.01 5.22
N LYS A 55 25.38 -0.90 4.48
CA LYS A 55 26.68 -0.26 4.24
C LYS A 55 27.28 0.32 5.53
N ILE A 56 26.46 1.02 6.32
CA ILE A 56 26.86 1.55 7.64
C ILE A 56 27.30 0.42 8.57
N SER A 57 26.56 -0.70 8.56
CA SER A 57 26.92 -1.87 9.37
C SER A 57 28.26 -2.47 8.95
N ASN A 58 28.52 -2.58 7.64
CA ASN A 58 29.81 -3.06 7.14
C ASN A 58 30.97 -2.12 7.50
N GLU A 59 30.78 -0.80 7.39
CA GLU A 59 31.78 0.18 7.79
C GLU A 59 32.08 0.13 9.29
N ALA A 60 31.06 -0.07 10.13
CA ALA A 60 31.22 -0.23 11.57
C ALA A 60 31.97 -1.52 11.93
N VAL A 61 31.68 -2.63 11.24
CA VAL A 61 32.39 -3.91 11.41
C VAL A 61 33.85 -3.79 10.97
N GLU A 62 34.11 -3.16 9.83
CA GLU A 62 35.48 -2.90 9.38
C GLU A 62 36.24 -1.96 10.33
N GLY A 63 35.59 -0.92 10.86
CA GLY A 63 36.16 -0.02 11.86
C GLY A 63 36.59 -0.77 13.12
N PHE A 64 35.71 -1.65 13.62
CA PHE A 64 36.02 -2.51 14.77
C PHE A 64 37.17 -3.48 14.48
N LEU A 65 37.19 -4.13 13.30
CA LEU A 65 38.27 -5.04 12.91
C LEU A 65 39.62 -4.33 12.70
N ARG A 66 39.61 -3.02 12.39
CA ARG A 66 40.80 -2.17 12.30
C ARG A 66 41.34 -1.73 13.67
N GLY A 67 40.71 -2.15 14.77
CA GLY A 67 41.17 -1.84 16.13
C GLY A 67 40.69 -0.49 16.66
N ASP A 68 39.59 0.05 16.11
CA ASP A 68 38.97 1.27 16.63
C ASP A 68 38.30 0.99 17.98
N GLU A 69 38.92 1.49 19.06
CA GLU A 69 38.47 1.32 20.45
C GLU A 69 37.18 2.10 20.78
N SER A 70 36.64 2.88 19.83
CA SER A 70 35.41 3.67 20.01
C SER A 70 34.12 2.85 19.97
N GLN A 71 34.16 1.58 19.55
CA GLN A 71 33.00 0.69 19.48
C GLN A 71 33.22 -0.52 20.39
N SER A 72 32.39 -0.68 21.41
CA SER A 72 32.50 -1.85 22.29
C SER A 72 32.05 -3.11 21.54
N LEU A 73 32.64 -4.27 21.87
CA LEU A 73 32.20 -5.57 21.34
C LEU A 73 30.68 -5.79 21.58
N ALA A 74 30.14 -5.25 22.67
CA ALA A 74 28.72 -5.28 22.96
C ALA A 74 27.89 -4.48 21.94
N GLU A 75 28.35 -3.29 21.53
CA GLU A 75 27.68 -2.50 20.49
C GLU A 75 27.71 -3.20 19.13
N VAL A 76 28.82 -3.84 18.77
CA VAL A 76 28.92 -4.62 17.52
C VAL A 76 27.94 -5.81 17.54
N MET A 77 27.83 -6.51 18.67
CA MET A 77 26.87 -7.61 18.83
C MET A 77 25.41 -7.12 18.79
N VAL A 78 25.11 -5.96 19.37
CA VAL A 78 23.77 -5.35 19.32
C VAL A 78 23.44 -4.89 17.91
N ALA A 79 24.38 -4.24 17.21
CA ALA A 79 24.22 -3.81 15.83
C ALA A 79 23.97 -5.01 14.90
N THR A 80 24.73 -6.09 15.07
CA THR A 80 24.58 -7.34 14.30
C THR A 80 23.21 -7.98 14.54
N GLN A 81 22.74 -8.04 15.79
CA GLN A 81 21.41 -8.56 16.12
C GLN A 81 20.31 -7.69 15.53
N LYS A 82 20.45 -6.36 15.61
CA LYS A 82 19.50 -5.40 15.03
C LYS A 82 19.42 -5.55 13.51
N ALA A 83 20.56 -5.74 12.82
CA ALA A 83 20.60 -6.00 11.39
C ALA A 83 19.88 -7.31 11.03
N SER A 84 20.13 -8.40 11.77
CA SER A 84 19.47 -9.69 11.55
C SER A 84 17.94 -9.63 11.72
N ILE A 85 17.46 -8.92 12.75
CA ILE A 85 16.02 -8.73 12.99
C ILE A 85 15.41 -7.86 11.88
N SER A 86 16.09 -6.78 11.49
CA SER A 86 15.63 -5.88 10.43
C SER A 86 15.55 -6.58 9.07
N PHE A 87 16.49 -7.46 8.76
CA PHE A 87 16.49 -8.26 7.53
C PHE A 87 15.32 -9.25 7.48
N ARG A 88 15.03 -9.92 8.60
CA ARG A 88 13.86 -10.79 8.72
C ARG A 88 12.56 -10.00 8.54
N ALA A 89 12.44 -8.85 9.19
CA ALA A 89 11.28 -7.97 9.03
C ALA A 89 11.10 -7.49 7.58
N MET A 90 12.19 -7.12 6.91
CA MET A 90 12.14 -6.73 5.49
C MET A 90 11.68 -7.88 4.59
N THR A 91 12.09 -9.11 4.87
CA THR A 91 11.65 -10.28 4.09
C THR A 91 10.14 -10.49 4.21
N GLU A 92 9.60 -10.35 5.43
CA GLU A 92 8.16 -10.43 5.67
C GLU A 92 7.41 -9.29 4.96
N VAL A 93 7.91 -8.05 5.06
CA VAL A 93 7.34 -6.91 4.34
C VAL A 93 7.35 -7.17 2.83
N ARG A 94 8.47 -7.63 2.26
CA ARG A 94 8.55 -7.99 0.83
C ARG A 94 7.47 -8.99 0.44
N ASN A 95 7.31 -10.05 1.23
CA ASN A 95 6.31 -11.08 0.96
C ASN A 95 4.89 -10.50 1.02
N ARG A 96 4.59 -9.69 2.04
CA ARG A 96 3.29 -9.01 2.18
C ARG A 96 2.98 -8.04 1.05
N LEU A 97 3.99 -7.34 0.54
CA LEU A 97 3.83 -6.43 -0.60
C LEU A 97 3.55 -7.18 -1.90
N ILE A 98 4.20 -8.34 -2.10
CA ILE A 98 3.91 -9.22 -3.24
C ILE A 98 2.48 -9.79 -3.15
N GLU A 99 2.04 -10.19 -1.96
CA GLU A 99 0.67 -10.65 -1.73
C GLU A 99 -0.35 -9.54 -2.00
N ALA A 100 -0.13 -8.34 -1.46
CA ALA A 100 -1.02 -7.19 -1.68
C ALA A 100 -1.12 -6.81 -3.17
N TYR A 101 0.00 -6.85 -3.91
CA TYR A 101 -0.02 -6.64 -5.36
C TYR A 101 -0.85 -7.70 -6.09
N ARG A 102 -0.67 -8.98 -5.73
CA ARG A 102 -1.47 -10.09 -6.29
C ARG A 102 -2.95 -9.95 -5.97
N GLU A 103 -3.29 -9.51 -4.76
CA GLU A 103 -4.68 -9.32 -4.32
C GLU A 103 -5.37 -8.19 -5.08
N VAL A 104 -4.70 -7.05 -5.29
CA VAL A 104 -5.21 -5.94 -6.11
C VAL A 104 -5.41 -6.39 -7.57
N MET A 105 -4.50 -7.20 -8.11
CA MET A 105 -4.58 -7.68 -9.49
C MET A 105 -5.65 -8.76 -9.70
N ASN A 106 -5.97 -9.53 -8.65
CA ASN A 106 -6.99 -10.58 -8.67
C ASN A 106 -8.37 -10.09 -8.19
N MET A 107 -8.54 -8.81 -7.84
CA MET A 107 -9.86 -8.25 -7.58
C MET A 107 -10.68 -8.30 -8.88
N PRO A 108 -11.81 -9.04 -8.92
CA PRO A 108 -12.71 -8.96 -10.04
C PRO A 108 -13.33 -7.56 -10.06
N ILE A 109 -13.23 -6.88 -11.20
CA ILE A 109 -14.00 -5.66 -11.50
C ILE A 109 -15.50 -5.95 -11.58
#